data_AF-A0A956RD50-F1
#
_entry.id   AF-A0A956RD50-F1
#
_cell.length_a   1.000
_cell.length_b   1.000
_cell.length_c   1.000
_cell.angle_alpha   90.00
_cell.angle_beta   90.00
_cell.angle_gamma   90.00
#
_symmetry.space_group_name_H-M   'P 1'
#
loop_
_entity.id
_entity.type
_entity.pdbx_description
1 polymer ?
#
loop_
_entity_poly.entity_id
_entity_poly.type
_entity_poly.pdbx_seq_one_letter_code
_entity_poly.pdbx_strand_id
1 'polypeptide(L)'
;MVAEDARGELVGGLRVHRRGAHALPAEVALAGQCQLPEHLERRRGGVVEYAGLWVEERLRGRGLSAMLVSLGIAITPELGARHGVAFTHHHLDFWCPFGFDVDARLQGLAYPSPSYRSSLLWIDALDVPNAAPYIRGVISRLRHAARERAAVRWRPGPGSLPDQIEFPRRAAQMVRCA
;
A
#
# COMPACT_ATOMS: atom_id res chain seq x y z
N MET A 1 -1.12 9.39 -2.31
CA MET A 1 -2.29 9.12 -3.18
C MET A 1 -3.55 9.37 -2.39
N VAL A 2 -4.57 9.91 -3.04
CA VAL A 2 -5.87 10.17 -2.42
C VAL A 2 -6.99 9.67 -3.32
N ALA A 3 -8.09 9.26 -2.69
CA ALA A 3 -9.32 8.90 -3.38
C ALA A 3 -10.37 9.99 -3.16
N GLU A 4 -11.01 10.41 -4.24
CA GLU A 4 -12.10 11.38 -4.24
C GLU A 4 -13.40 10.70 -4.69
N ASP A 5 -14.52 11.07 -4.08
CA ASP A 5 -15.83 10.63 -4.57
C ASP A 5 -16.35 11.49 -5.75
N ALA A 6 -17.62 11.30 -6.14
CA ALA A 6 -18.17 11.99 -7.32
C ALA A 6 -18.36 13.49 -7.10
N ARG A 7 -18.33 13.96 -5.85
CA ARG A 7 -18.45 15.36 -5.47
C ARG A 7 -17.08 16.01 -5.29
N GLY A 8 -15.99 15.24 -5.41
CA GLY A 8 -14.62 15.70 -5.17
C GLY A 8 -14.21 15.65 -3.69
N GLU A 9 -15.05 15.07 -2.82
CA GLU A 9 -14.72 14.92 -1.40
C GLU A 9 -13.66 13.83 -1.22
N LEU A 10 -12.67 14.08 -0.36
CA LEU A 10 -11.66 13.08 -0.02
C LEU A 10 -12.30 11.96 0.81
N VAL A 11 -12.18 10.73 0.34
CA VAL A 11 -12.80 9.56 0.98
C VAL A 11 -11.82 8.48 1.39
N GLY A 12 -10.54 8.69 1.14
CA GLY A 12 -9.47 7.80 1.57
C GLY A 12 -8.11 8.25 1.06
N GLY A 13 -7.07 7.64 1.61
CA GLY A 13 -5.71 7.95 1.22
C GLY A 13 -4.71 6.89 1.64
N LEU A 14 -3.59 6.88 0.93
CA LEU A 14 -2.40 6.11 1.28
C LEU A 14 -1.16 6.92 0.90
N ARG A 15 -0.20 7.00 1.82
CA ARG A 15 1.11 7.59 1.57
C ARG A 15 2.10 6.49 1.20
N VAL A 16 2.86 6.71 0.12
CA VAL A 16 4.02 5.90 -0.25
C VAL A 16 5.25 6.75 -0.04
N HIS A 17 6.08 6.40 0.93
CA HIS A 17 7.28 7.16 1.29
C HIS A 17 8.51 6.40 0.81
N ARG A 18 9.28 6.96 -0.12
CA ARG A 18 10.52 6.35 -0.59
C ARG A 18 11.67 6.63 0.37
N ARG A 19 12.37 5.59 0.79
CA ARG A 19 13.62 5.72 1.55
C ARG A 19 14.68 6.38 0.67
N GLY A 20 15.29 7.45 1.16
CA GLY A 20 16.29 8.23 0.42
C GLY A 20 17.17 9.01 1.38
N ALA A 21 17.28 10.33 1.19
CA ALA A 21 17.98 11.19 2.14
C ALA A 21 17.28 11.27 3.52
N HIS A 22 16.00 10.93 3.57
CA HIS A 22 15.21 10.85 4.80
C HIS A 22 14.90 9.39 5.14
N ALA A 23 14.92 9.11 6.44
CA ALA A 23 14.54 7.83 7.00
C ALA A 23 13.03 7.58 6.80
N LEU A 24 12.65 6.31 6.64
CA LEU A 24 11.26 5.91 6.62
C LEU A 24 10.56 6.29 7.93
N PRO A 25 9.26 6.67 7.91
CA PRO A 25 8.48 6.91 9.13
C PRO A 25 8.66 5.83 10.21
N ALA A 26 8.74 4.57 9.80
CA ALA A 26 8.99 3.44 10.68
C ALA A 26 10.41 3.35 11.26
N GLU A 27 11.44 3.72 10.49
CA GLU A 27 12.82 3.79 11.00
C GLU A 27 12.89 4.77 12.16
N VAL A 28 12.19 5.91 12.04
CA VAL A 28 12.11 6.92 13.09
C VAL A 28 11.30 6.41 14.28
N ALA A 29 10.11 5.86 14.02
CA ALA A 29 9.19 5.45 15.07
C ALA A 29 9.69 4.26 15.92
N LEU A 30 10.51 3.39 15.32
CA LEU A 30 11.02 2.17 15.94
C LEU A 30 12.51 2.24 16.27
N ALA A 31 13.08 3.45 16.24
CA ALA A 31 14.47 3.67 16.60
C ALA A 31 14.78 3.05 17.98
N GLY A 32 15.77 2.17 18.03
CA GLY A 32 16.17 1.47 19.25
C GLY A 32 15.27 0.32 19.71
N GLN A 33 14.13 0.06 19.05
CA GLN A 33 13.25 -1.07 19.38
C GLN A 33 13.61 -2.35 18.63
N CYS A 34 14.16 -2.22 17.42
CA CYS A 34 14.49 -3.36 16.56
C CYS A 34 15.59 -3.01 15.54
N GLN A 35 16.08 -4.03 14.84
CA GLN A 35 17.13 -3.92 13.82
C GLN A 35 16.58 -3.58 12.43
N LEU A 36 15.58 -2.68 12.35
CA LEU A 36 14.96 -2.30 11.08
C LEU A 36 15.97 -1.70 10.08
N PRO A 37 16.89 -0.80 10.46
CA PRO A 37 17.90 -0.27 9.54
C PRO A 37 18.73 -1.37 8.88
N GLU A 38 19.19 -2.37 9.65
CA GLU A 38 19.98 -3.49 9.13
C GLU A 38 19.18 -4.36 8.16
N HIS A 39 17.87 -4.52 8.37
CA HIS A 39 16.99 -5.23 7.45
C HIS A 39 16.79 -4.43 6.15
N LEU A 40 16.70 -3.10 6.23
CA LEU A 40 16.55 -2.22 5.07
C LEU A 40 17.81 -2.19 4.20
N GLU A 41 19.00 -2.11 4.80
CA GLU A 41 20.27 -2.11 4.05
C GLU A 41 20.51 -3.39 3.23
N ARG A 42 19.95 -4.53 3.67
CA ARG A 42 20.06 -5.80 2.94
C ARG A 42 19.19 -5.85 1.68
N ARG A 43 18.24 -4.91 1.51
CA ARG A 43 17.28 -4.91 0.40
C ARG A 43 17.83 -4.14 -0.79
N ARG A 44 18.27 -4.86 -1.82
CA ARG A 44 18.72 -4.29 -3.08
C ARG A 44 17.55 -3.69 -3.87
N GLY A 45 17.78 -2.57 -4.55
CA GLY A 45 16.79 -1.97 -5.45
C GLY A 45 15.84 -0.97 -4.80
N GLY A 46 16.12 -0.49 -3.58
CA GLY A 46 15.36 0.58 -2.92
C GLY A 46 14.09 0.10 -2.22
N VAL A 47 13.65 0.87 -1.22
CA VAL A 47 12.51 0.54 -0.35
C VAL A 47 11.56 1.73 -0.25
N VAL A 48 10.25 1.45 -0.28
CA VAL A 48 9.21 2.40 0.13
C VAL A 48 8.47 1.89 1.37
N GLU A 49 7.94 2.80 2.17
CA GLU A 49 6.96 2.49 3.20
C GLU A 49 5.55 2.87 2.75
N TYR A 50 4.60 1.96 2.91
CA TYR A 50 3.16 2.24 2.79
C TYR A 50 2.63 2.66 4.16
N ALA A 51 2.27 3.94 4.31
CA ALA A 51 1.90 4.52 5.59
C ALA A 51 0.61 5.35 5.50
N GLY A 52 -0.05 5.53 6.63
CA GLY A 52 -1.21 6.42 6.74
C GLY A 52 -2.38 6.00 5.85
N LEU A 53 -2.64 4.70 5.73
CA LEU A 53 -3.84 4.20 5.08
C LEU A 53 -5.08 4.62 5.89
N TRP A 54 -6.01 5.29 5.25
CA TRP A 54 -7.31 5.62 5.84
C TRP A 54 -8.40 5.59 4.78
N VAL A 55 -9.61 5.28 5.22
CA VAL A 55 -10.82 5.23 4.39
C VAL A 55 -12.00 5.73 5.22
N GLU A 56 -12.85 6.55 4.62
CA GLU A 56 -14.10 7.02 5.22
C GLU A 56 -14.97 5.85 5.69
N GLU A 57 -15.64 6.04 6.83
CA GLU A 57 -16.36 4.95 7.49
C GLU A 57 -17.42 4.32 6.60
N ARG A 58 -18.17 5.14 5.85
CA ARG A 58 -19.21 4.70 4.90
C ARG A 58 -18.67 3.82 3.75
N LEU A 59 -17.36 3.83 3.51
CA LEU A 59 -16.70 3.05 2.45
C LEU A 59 -15.88 1.87 2.99
N ARG A 60 -15.87 1.63 4.31
CA ARG A 60 -15.24 0.43 4.87
C ARG A 60 -15.89 -0.83 4.29
N GLY A 61 -15.06 -1.84 4.00
CA GLY A 61 -15.51 -3.10 3.41
C GLY A 61 -16.00 -3.01 1.96
N ARG A 62 -15.83 -1.86 1.28
CA ARG A 62 -16.23 -1.68 -0.13
C ARG A 62 -15.11 -1.93 -1.15
N GLY A 63 -13.90 -2.25 -0.68
CA GLY A 63 -12.72 -2.48 -1.52
C GLY A 63 -11.81 -1.26 -1.73
N LEU A 64 -12.10 -0.09 -1.13
CA LEU A 64 -11.26 1.11 -1.33
C LEU A 64 -9.85 0.93 -0.75
N SER A 65 -9.72 0.35 0.45
CA SER A 65 -8.41 0.07 1.04
C SER A 65 -7.56 -0.82 0.15
N ALA A 66 -8.17 -1.87 -0.42
CA ALA A 66 -7.52 -2.78 -1.36
C ALA A 66 -7.05 -2.06 -2.62
N MET A 67 -7.86 -1.13 -3.14
CA MET A 67 -7.49 -0.31 -4.29
C MET A 67 -6.27 0.56 -4.01
N LEU A 68 -6.31 1.31 -2.90
CA LEU A 68 -5.24 2.22 -2.52
C LEU A 68 -3.92 1.47 -2.32
N VAL A 69 -3.98 0.29 -1.67
CA VAL A 69 -2.80 -0.56 -1.45
C VAL A 69 -2.28 -1.14 -2.76
N SER A 70 -3.17 -1.65 -3.62
CA SER A 70 -2.78 -2.17 -4.95
C SER A 70 -2.11 -1.08 -5.80
N LEU A 71 -2.63 0.15 -5.74
CA LEU A 71 -2.03 1.29 -6.42
C LEU A 71 -0.68 1.65 -5.82
N GLY A 72 -0.55 1.64 -4.49
CA GLY A 72 0.73 1.84 -3.80
C GLY A 72 1.81 0.85 -4.24
N ILE A 73 1.45 -0.43 -4.31
CA ILE A 73 2.33 -1.48 -4.83
C ILE A 73 2.67 -1.22 -6.30
N ALA A 74 1.67 -0.87 -7.11
CA ALA A 74 1.84 -0.62 -8.53
C ALA A 74 2.79 0.56 -8.82
N ILE A 75 2.76 1.64 -8.04
CA ILE A 75 3.63 2.81 -8.27
C ILE A 75 5.05 2.64 -7.72
N THR A 76 5.30 1.63 -6.89
CA THR A 76 6.60 1.46 -6.20
C THR A 76 7.80 1.38 -7.17
N PRO A 77 7.72 0.62 -8.29
CA PRO A 77 8.78 0.63 -9.30
C PRO A 77 9.01 2.00 -9.96
N GLU A 78 7.94 2.78 -10.18
CA GLU A 78 8.02 4.13 -10.77
C GLU A 78 8.70 5.13 -9.82
N LEU A 79 8.67 4.83 -8.50
CA LEU A 79 9.45 5.54 -7.48
C LEU A 79 10.90 5.04 -7.40
N GLY A 80 11.37 4.19 -8.32
CA GLY A 80 12.72 3.65 -8.31
C GLY A 80 13.01 2.80 -7.08
N ALA A 81 12.02 2.02 -6.64
CA ALA A 81 12.11 1.08 -5.53
C ALA A 81 11.54 -0.29 -5.94
N ARG A 82 12.14 -1.35 -5.41
CA ARG A 82 11.69 -2.74 -5.62
C ARG A 82 10.83 -3.22 -4.46
N HIS A 83 11.16 -2.81 -3.25
CA HIS A 83 10.57 -3.38 -2.05
C HIS A 83 9.61 -2.39 -1.38
N GLY A 84 8.53 -2.93 -0.84
CA GLY A 84 7.62 -2.20 0.04
C GLY A 84 7.69 -2.75 1.46
N VAL A 85 7.52 -1.86 2.44
CA VAL A 85 7.35 -2.18 3.85
C VAL A 85 6.07 -1.54 4.39
N ALA A 86 5.38 -2.20 5.32
CA ALA A 86 4.23 -1.64 6.01
C ALA A 86 4.17 -2.16 7.46
N PHE A 87 3.41 -1.47 8.31
CA PHE A 87 3.12 -1.89 9.67
C PHE A 87 1.64 -2.19 9.82
N THR A 88 1.35 -3.29 10.49
CA THR A 88 -0.03 -3.59 10.87
C THR A 88 -0.11 -4.18 12.27
N HIS A 89 -1.17 -3.83 12.97
CA HIS A 89 -1.51 -4.36 14.30
C HIS A 89 -2.61 -5.44 14.22
N HIS A 90 -3.44 -5.39 13.17
CA HIS A 90 -4.55 -6.33 12.94
C HIS A 90 -4.63 -6.74 11.46
N HIS A 91 -5.43 -7.78 11.17
CA HIS A 91 -5.75 -8.18 9.79
C HIS A 91 -4.57 -8.69 8.94
N LEU A 92 -3.67 -9.50 9.50
CA LEU A 92 -2.59 -10.12 8.72
C LEU A 92 -3.13 -10.84 7.47
N ASP A 93 -4.24 -11.57 7.62
CA ASP A 93 -4.92 -12.29 6.53
C ASP A 93 -5.45 -11.36 5.42
N PHE A 94 -5.71 -10.09 5.72
CA PHE A 94 -6.12 -9.11 4.70
C PHE A 94 -4.97 -8.77 3.76
N TRP A 95 -3.72 -8.74 4.26
CA TRP A 95 -2.56 -8.29 3.48
C TRP A 95 -1.94 -9.42 2.65
N CYS A 96 -2.03 -10.66 3.11
CA CYS A 96 -1.45 -11.82 2.43
C CYS A 96 -1.87 -11.94 0.94
N PRO A 97 -3.15 -11.75 0.55
CA PRO A 97 -3.55 -11.79 -0.87
C PRO A 97 -2.84 -10.76 -1.76
N PHE A 98 -2.33 -9.66 -1.20
CA PHE A 98 -1.57 -8.67 -1.95
C PHE A 98 -0.10 -9.05 -2.16
N GLY A 99 0.35 -10.15 -1.56
CA GLY A 99 1.73 -10.62 -1.62
C GLY A 99 2.63 -10.08 -0.53
N PHE A 100 2.05 -9.54 0.55
CA PHE A 100 2.81 -9.21 1.74
C PHE A 100 3.17 -10.46 2.53
N ASP A 101 4.44 -10.51 2.95
CA ASP A 101 4.95 -11.49 3.90
C ASP A 101 5.16 -10.82 5.26
N VAL A 102 4.65 -11.44 6.32
CA VAL A 102 4.91 -10.99 7.69
C VAL A 102 6.34 -11.34 8.07
N ASP A 103 7.12 -10.36 8.53
CA ASP A 103 8.47 -10.63 9.04
C ASP A 103 8.39 -11.28 10.42
N ALA A 104 8.58 -12.60 10.48
CA ALA A 104 8.57 -13.37 11.72
C ALA A 104 9.58 -12.86 12.78
N ARG A 105 10.62 -12.14 12.37
CA ARG A 105 11.63 -11.59 13.27
C ARG A 105 11.25 -10.21 13.85
N LEU A 106 10.28 -9.53 13.24
CA LEU A 106 9.87 -8.17 13.57
C LEU A 106 8.37 -8.11 13.88
N GLN A 107 7.95 -8.94 14.84
CA GLN A 107 6.59 -8.99 15.37
C GLN A 107 6.52 -8.46 16.80
N GLY A 108 5.31 -8.05 17.23
CA GLY A 108 5.07 -7.61 18.60
C GLY A 108 5.71 -6.26 18.96
N LEU A 109 6.04 -5.45 17.96
CA LEU A 109 6.66 -4.14 18.14
C LEU A 109 5.67 -3.16 18.78
N ALA A 110 6.13 -2.38 19.75
CA ALA A 110 5.31 -1.42 20.48
C ALA A 110 5.08 -0.15 19.64
N TYR A 111 4.07 -0.19 18.78
CA TYR A 111 3.72 0.90 17.87
C TYR A 111 2.21 0.87 17.52
N PRO A 112 1.51 2.02 17.48
CA PRO A 112 2.03 3.38 17.71
C PRO A 112 2.17 3.77 19.19
N SER A 113 1.66 2.95 20.11
CA SER A 113 1.81 3.17 21.56
C SER A 113 2.30 1.91 22.27
N PRO A 114 2.75 2.01 23.54
CA PRO A 114 3.22 0.87 24.32
C PRO A 114 2.20 -0.27 24.50
N SER A 115 0.89 0.01 24.38
CA SER A 115 -0.18 -0.99 24.50
C SER A 115 -0.49 -1.70 23.18
N TYR A 116 0.01 -1.21 22.04
CA TYR A 116 -0.22 -1.83 20.75
C TYR A 116 0.90 -2.81 20.39
N ARG A 117 0.56 -3.85 19.64
CA ARG A 117 1.51 -4.82 19.10
C ARG A 117 1.36 -4.84 17.59
N SER A 118 2.39 -4.38 16.91
CA SER A 118 2.47 -4.31 15.46
C SER A 118 3.45 -5.34 14.91
N SER A 119 3.17 -5.79 13.70
CA SER A 119 4.06 -6.62 12.91
C SER A 119 4.46 -5.87 11.65
N LEU A 120 5.69 -6.11 11.23
CA LEU A 120 6.23 -5.56 10.01
C LEU A 120 5.93 -6.51 8.84
N LEU A 121 5.49 -5.93 7.72
CA LEU A 121 5.16 -6.64 6.48
C LEU A 121 6.12 -6.21 5.38
N TRP A 122 6.55 -7.16 4.54
CA TRP A 122 7.37 -6.91 3.36
C TRP A 122 6.67 -7.34 2.08
N ILE A 123 7.00 -6.68 0.98
CA ILE A 123 6.61 -7.14 -0.35
C ILE A 123 7.73 -6.87 -1.37
N ASP A 124 7.95 -7.81 -2.28
CA ASP A 124 8.61 -7.52 -3.55
C ASP A 124 7.58 -6.86 -4.47
N ALA A 125 7.58 -5.54 -4.50
CA ALA A 125 6.58 -4.75 -5.22
C ALA A 125 6.83 -4.72 -6.73
N LEU A 126 7.94 -5.29 -7.22
CA LEU A 126 8.19 -5.47 -8.66
C LEU A 126 7.62 -6.79 -9.15
N ASP A 127 7.95 -7.88 -8.47
CA ASP A 127 7.59 -9.23 -8.95
C ASP A 127 6.29 -9.76 -8.33
N VAL A 128 5.91 -9.26 -7.14
CA VAL A 128 4.72 -9.66 -6.36
C VAL A 128 4.48 -11.18 -6.34
N PRO A 129 5.49 -12.01 -6.03
CA PRO A 129 5.46 -13.45 -6.26
C PRO A 129 4.38 -14.15 -5.42
N ASN A 130 4.08 -13.62 -4.24
CA ASN A 130 3.13 -14.20 -3.29
C ASN A 130 1.72 -13.63 -3.41
N ALA A 131 1.50 -12.67 -4.33
CA ALA A 131 0.18 -12.09 -4.52
C ALA A 131 -0.78 -13.09 -5.18
N ALA A 132 -2.04 -13.08 -4.76
CA ALA A 132 -3.08 -13.88 -5.38
C ALA A 132 -3.20 -13.52 -6.88
N PRO A 133 -3.51 -14.48 -7.78
CA PRO A 133 -3.52 -14.23 -9.22
C PRO A 133 -4.38 -13.04 -9.66
N TYR A 134 -5.55 -12.86 -9.05
CA TYR A 134 -6.44 -11.74 -9.38
C TYR A 134 -5.87 -10.39 -8.91
N ILE A 135 -5.22 -10.32 -7.74
CA ILE A 135 -4.52 -9.10 -7.28
C ILE A 135 -3.34 -8.78 -8.18
N ARG A 136 -2.55 -9.79 -8.62
CA ARG A 136 -1.48 -9.57 -9.61
C ARG A 136 -2.02 -8.94 -10.89
N GLY A 137 -3.16 -9.42 -11.38
CA GLY A 137 -3.83 -8.85 -12.55
C GLY A 137 -4.20 -7.37 -12.33
N VAL A 138 -4.74 -7.04 -11.15
CA VAL A 138 -5.06 -5.66 -10.76
C VAL A 138 -3.82 -4.77 -10.70
N ILE A 139 -2.77 -5.20 -9.98
CA ILE A 139 -1.50 -4.46 -9.85
C ILE A 139 -0.88 -4.22 -11.23
N SER A 140 -0.89 -5.22 -12.12
CA SER A 140 -0.37 -5.08 -13.48
C SER A 140 -1.12 -4.00 -14.28
N ARG A 141 -2.45 -3.98 -14.24
CA ARG A 141 -3.26 -2.93 -14.89
C ARG A 141 -3.00 -1.55 -14.28
N LEU A 142 -2.89 -1.46 -12.96
CA LEU A 142 -2.59 -0.21 -12.27
C LEU A 142 -1.18 0.31 -12.60
N ARG A 143 -0.19 -0.57 -12.78
CA ARG A 143 1.16 -0.18 -13.24
C ARG A 143 1.11 0.47 -14.60
N HIS A 144 0.36 -0.12 -15.52
CA HIS A 144 0.19 0.45 -16.85
C HIS A 144 -0.46 1.84 -16.77
N ALA A 145 -1.55 1.98 -16.01
CA ALA A 145 -2.21 3.27 -15.81
C ALA A 145 -1.32 4.31 -15.13
N ALA A 146 -0.51 3.91 -14.14
CA ALA A 146 0.42 4.81 -13.45
C ALA A 146 1.49 5.38 -14.38
N ARG A 147 2.05 4.55 -15.28
CA ARG A 147 3.02 4.99 -16.30
C ARG A 147 2.44 6.01 -17.26
N GLU A 148 1.17 5.84 -17.61
CA GLU A 148 0.42 6.78 -18.44
C GLU A 148 -0.06 8.01 -17.66
N ARG A 149 0.21 8.06 -16.35
CA ARG A 149 -0.32 9.08 -15.42
C ARG A 149 -1.85 9.19 -15.52
N ALA A 150 -2.51 8.07 -15.83
CA ALA A 150 -3.94 7.99 -15.97
C ALA A 150 -4.60 7.99 -14.59
N ALA A 151 -5.69 8.74 -14.47
CA ALA A 151 -6.55 8.64 -13.31
C ALA A 151 -7.20 7.26 -13.25
N VAL A 152 -7.17 6.64 -12.07
CA VAL A 152 -7.83 5.34 -11.84
C VAL A 152 -9.23 5.61 -11.32
N ARG A 153 -10.23 4.95 -11.92
CA ARG A 153 -11.58 4.91 -11.36
C ARG A 153 -11.81 3.63 -10.62
N TRP A 154 -12.55 3.77 -9.54
CA TRP A 154 -13.00 2.67 -8.72
C TRP A 154 -14.48 2.85 -8.45
N ARG A 155 -15.21 1.75 -8.44
CA ARG A 155 -16.61 1.71 -8.02
C ARG A 155 -16.72 0.94 -6.70
N PRO A 156 -17.50 1.44 -5.73
CA PRO A 156 -17.78 0.69 -4.51
C PRO A 156 -18.52 -0.61 -4.83
N GLY A 157 -17.98 -1.74 -4.41
CA GLY A 157 -18.61 -3.05 -4.53
C GLY A 157 -18.78 -3.72 -3.17
N PRO A 158 -19.65 -4.73 -3.02
CA PRO A 158 -19.60 -5.63 -1.89
C PRO A 158 -18.30 -6.46 -1.96
N GLY A 159 -17.54 -6.48 -0.87
CA GLY A 159 -16.31 -7.27 -0.76
C GLY A 159 -15.04 -6.42 -0.80
N SER A 160 -13.95 -7.03 -0.36
CA SER A 160 -12.62 -6.40 -0.25
C SER A 160 -11.89 -6.27 -1.59
N LEU A 161 -12.45 -6.74 -2.71
CA LEU A 161 -11.65 -7.02 -3.90
C LEU A 161 -11.83 -6.01 -5.04
N PRO A 162 -10.73 -5.58 -5.68
CA PRO A 162 -10.72 -4.57 -6.75
C PRO A 162 -11.07 -5.11 -8.15
N ASP A 163 -12.16 -5.88 -8.28
CA ASP A 163 -12.62 -6.38 -9.60
C ASP A 163 -13.39 -5.31 -10.41
N GLN A 164 -13.67 -4.15 -9.82
CA GLN A 164 -14.46 -3.06 -10.40
C GLN A 164 -13.61 -1.84 -10.81
N ILE A 165 -12.45 -2.08 -11.45
CA ILE A 165 -11.61 -1.00 -11.99
C ILE A 165 -12.06 -0.69 -13.42
N GLU A 166 -12.47 0.55 -13.63
CA GLU A 166 -12.72 1.07 -14.97
C GLU A 166 -11.62 2.06 -15.34
N PHE A 167 -11.01 1.88 -16.52
CA PHE A 167 -10.08 2.85 -17.10
C PHE A 167 -10.86 3.73 -18.08
N PRO A 168 -11.05 5.02 -17.78
CA PRO A 168 -11.95 5.84 -18.57
C PRO A 168 -11.30 6.50 -19.76
N ARG A 169 -12.09 6.74 -20.81
CA ARG A 169 -11.80 7.77 -21.83
C ARG A 169 -12.37 9.17 -21.48
N ARG A 170 -13.25 9.35 -20.47
CA ARG A 170 -13.68 10.66 -19.86
C ARG A 170 -14.64 10.53 -18.66
N ALA A 171 -14.62 11.53 -17.75
CA ALA A 171 -15.25 11.81 -16.40
C ALA A 171 -16.02 10.75 -15.54
N ALA A 172 -15.56 10.56 -14.28
CA ALA A 172 -16.18 9.97 -13.05
C ALA A 172 -15.07 9.60 -12.01
N GLN A 173 -15.41 9.52 -10.71
CA GLN A 173 -14.61 9.30 -9.47
C GLN A 173 -13.13 8.92 -9.61
N MET A 174 -12.26 9.67 -8.92
CA MET A 174 -10.84 9.76 -9.26
C MET A 174 -9.94 9.37 -8.10
N VAL A 175 -9.04 8.40 -8.31
CA VAL A 175 -7.83 8.25 -7.50
C VAL A 175 -6.68 8.93 -8.24
N ARG A 176 -6.11 9.96 -7.64
CA ARG A 176 -4.98 10.71 -8.21
C ARG A 176 -3.68 10.32 -7.54
N CYS A 177 -2.66 10.06 -8.37
CA CYS A 177 -1.27 10.07 -7.92
C CYS A 177 -0.84 11.54 -7.83
N ALA A 178 -0.38 11.96 -6.65
CA ALA A 178 0.26 13.25 -6.44
C ALA A 178 1.77 13.08 -6.66
#